data_AF-A0A292R324-F1
#
_entry.id   AF-A0A292R324-F1
#
_cell.length_a   1.000
_cell.length_b   1.000
_cell.length_c   1.000
_cell.angle_alpha   90.00
_cell.angle_beta   90.00
_cell.angle_gamma   90.00
#
_symmetry.space_group_name_H-M   'P 1'
#
loop_
_entity.id
_entity.type
_entity.pdbx_description
1 polymer ?
#
loop_
_entity_poly.entity_id
_entity_poly.type
_entity_poly.pdbx_seq_one_letter_code
_entity_poly.pdbx_strand_id
1 'polypeptide(L)'
;MRELFKEAIKVTNYNIILAIPLIVFIKVLDLYSLYSKYNIDSTPKFLIASITVLFMFGVFCAGWFYMVKGAVKLSKKIFILDTDRAKATLHLFKKFPVGVGKFFLSFVGVYVIFLFIQAIATPIVYLLGVNIIGGLDTESMQHLQELAINSELAANQGMPAFIDKLSVEQIIFFGKWSLLFMSVTSIVMYFLMLWIPEIICFTPNPFLALWKSIVKLFKDFFTTIRLFITLWFMGFVLLFINTFAVINPFAYIVMSIILFYFSVYLVVLIFLYFDKKYAGGDEQ
;
A
#
# COMPACT_ATOMS: atom_id res chain seq x y z
N MET A 1 11.52 -7.22 18.77
CA MET A 1 11.12 -6.06 17.95
C MET A 1 12.31 -5.21 17.52
N ARG A 2 13.10 -4.60 18.42
CA ARG A 2 14.25 -3.75 18.04
C ARG A 2 15.23 -4.41 17.05
N GLU A 3 15.63 -5.65 17.30
CA GLU A 3 16.54 -6.39 16.39
C GLU A 3 15.92 -6.64 15.01
N LEU A 4 14.61 -6.89 14.95
CA LEU A 4 13.90 -7.02 13.67
C LEU A 4 13.97 -5.74 12.84
N PHE A 5 13.79 -4.57 13.46
CA PHE A 5 13.90 -3.29 12.75
C PHE A 5 15.32 -3.02 12.27
N LYS A 6 16.34 -3.29 13.10
CA LYS A 6 17.75 -3.15 12.73
C LYS A 6 18.13 -4.05 11.56
N GLU A 7 17.70 -5.31 11.61
CA GLU A 7 17.92 -6.23 10.52
C GLU A 7 17.20 -5.80 9.26
N ALA A 8 15.94 -5.37 9.34
CA ALA A 8 15.22 -4.84 8.18
C ALA A 8 15.98 -3.66 7.54
N ILE A 9 16.56 -2.76 8.34
CA ILE A 9 17.39 -1.65 7.82
C ILE A 9 18.59 -2.20 7.06
N LYS A 10 19.29 -3.18 7.66
CA LYS A 10 20.46 -3.83 7.05
C LYS A 10 20.09 -4.53 5.73
N VAL A 11 18.98 -5.27 5.70
CA VAL A 11 18.49 -5.94 4.49
C VAL A 11 18.10 -4.93 3.42
N THR A 12 17.40 -3.86 3.78
CA THR A 12 17.02 -2.80 2.84
C THR A 12 18.25 -2.09 2.27
N ASN A 13 19.22 -1.71 3.10
CA ASN A 13 20.45 -1.07 2.64
C ASN A 13 21.23 -1.94 1.64
N TYR A 14 21.37 -3.24 1.94
CA TYR A 14 22.06 -4.17 1.05
C TYR A 14 21.30 -4.50 -0.23
N ASN A 15 19.99 -4.26 -0.25
CA ASN A 15 19.12 -4.56 -1.38
C ASN A 15 18.36 -3.32 -1.82
N ILE A 16 18.98 -2.14 -1.73
CA ILE A 16 18.36 -0.86 -2.12
C ILE A 16 17.94 -0.85 -3.60
N ILE A 17 18.52 -1.75 -4.38
CA ILE A 17 18.12 -2.06 -5.75
C ILE A 17 16.63 -2.37 -5.91
N LEU A 18 15.96 -2.84 -4.85
CA LEU A 18 14.51 -3.05 -4.80
C LEU A 18 13.71 -1.75 -4.99
N ALA A 19 14.30 -0.58 -4.77
CA ALA A 19 13.66 0.70 -5.05
C ALA A 19 13.56 0.97 -6.56
N ILE A 20 14.47 0.43 -7.38
CA ILE A 20 14.51 0.70 -8.83
C ILE A 20 13.22 0.24 -9.53
N PRO A 21 12.75 -1.02 -9.37
CA PRO A 21 11.46 -1.43 -9.94
C PRO A 21 10.29 -0.54 -9.51
N LEU A 22 10.28 -0.09 -8.24
CA LEU A 22 9.22 0.75 -7.69
C LEU A 22 9.22 2.13 -8.36
N ILE A 23 10.38 2.77 -8.48
CA ILE A 23 10.54 4.06 -9.17
C ILE A 23 10.11 3.95 -10.64
N VAL A 24 10.61 2.93 -11.34
CA VAL A 24 10.28 2.70 -12.75
C VAL A 24 8.78 2.48 -12.92
N PHE A 25 8.16 1.66 -12.07
CA PHE A 25 6.74 1.39 -12.12
C PHE A 25 5.89 2.65 -11.91
N ILE A 26 6.22 3.48 -10.91
CA ILE A 26 5.51 4.75 -10.69
C ILE A 26 5.65 5.66 -11.92
N LYS A 27 6.83 5.75 -12.53
CA LYS A 27 7.03 6.58 -13.74
C LYS A 27 6.25 6.06 -14.94
N VAL A 28 6.13 4.75 -15.09
CA VAL A 28 5.29 4.14 -16.11
C VAL A 28 3.80 4.47 -15.84
N LEU A 29 3.35 4.43 -14.59
CA LEU A 29 2.00 4.85 -14.22
C LEU A 29 1.78 6.35 -14.50
N ASP A 30 2.72 7.23 -14.15
CA ASP A 30 2.63 8.67 -14.43
C ASP A 30 2.45 8.93 -15.93
N LEU A 31 3.24 8.25 -16.77
CA LEU A 31 3.15 8.35 -18.23
C LEU A 31 1.79 7.82 -18.75
N TYR A 32 1.33 6.69 -18.20
CA TYR A 32 0.04 6.11 -18.58
C TYR A 32 -1.13 7.01 -18.17
N SER A 33 -1.08 7.61 -16.98
CA SER A 33 -2.07 8.57 -16.50
C SER A 33 -2.08 9.83 -17.36
N LEU A 34 -0.91 10.35 -17.76
CA LEU A 34 -0.81 11.48 -18.67
C LEU A 34 -1.45 11.15 -20.04
N TYR A 35 -1.12 9.99 -20.60
CA TYR A 35 -1.74 9.51 -21.84
C TYR A 35 -3.26 9.39 -21.69
N SER A 36 -3.71 8.78 -20.60
CA SER A 36 -5.12 8.56 -20.31
C SER A 36 -5.91 9.85 -20.23
N LYS A 37 -5.35 10.90 -19.61
CA LYS A 37 -5.98 12.23 -19.49
C LYS A 37 -6.35 12.85 -20.84
N TYR A 38 -5.55 12.63 -21.87
CA TYR A 38 -5.75 13.24 -23.19
C TYR A 38 -6.50 12.35 -24.19
N ASN A 39 -6.66 11.05 -23.91
CA ASN A 39 -7.17 10.08 -24.89
C ASN A 39 -8.42 9.33 -24.43
N ILE A 40 -8.79 9.41 -23.15
CA ILE A 40 -10.01 8.78 -22.62
C ILE A 40 -11.13 9.82 -22.61
N ASP A 41 -12.05 9.67 -23.55
CA ASP A 41 -13.19 10.55 -23.79
C ASP A 41 -14.55 9.87 -23.51
N SER A 42 -14.54 8.61 -23.09
CA SER A 42 -15.73 7.78 -23.00
C SER A 42 -15.63 6.72 -21.89
N THR A 43 -16.78 6.37 -21.32
CA THR A 43 -16.90 5.40 -20.22
C THR A 43 -16.26 4.03 -20.54
N PRO A 44 -16.43 3.44 -21.74
CA PRO A 44 -15.78 2.16 -22.07
C PRO A 44 -14.26 2.27 -22.08
N LYS A 45 -13.69 3.35 -22.63
CA LYS A 45 -12.24 3.59 -22.62
C LYS A 45 -11.70 3.74 -21.21
N PHE A 46 -12.46 4.41 -20.33
CA PHE A 46 -12.11 4.54 -18.91
C PHE A 46 -12.06 3.19 -18.19
N LEU A 47 -13.04 2.31 -18.44
CA LEU A 47 -13.06 0.97 -17.86
C LEU A 47 -11.86 0.13 -18.32
N ILE A 48 -11.56 0.13 -19.62
CA ILE A 48 -10.40 -0.59 -20.18
C ILE A 48 -9.10 -0.06 -19.58
N ALA A 49 -8.98 1.26 -19.44
CA ALA A 49 -7.79 1.85 -18.85
C ALA A 49 -7.62 1.49 -17.37
N SER A 50 -8.72 1.49 -16.61
CA SER A 50 -8.73 1.07 -15.21
C SER A 50 -8.30 -0.39 -15.05
N ILE A 51 -8.83 -1.29 -15.91
CA ILE A 51 -8.43 -2.70 -15.93
C ILE A 51 -6.95 -2.84 -16.28
N THR A 52 -6.46 -2.05 -17.23
CA THR A 52 -5.05 -2.05 -17.64
C THR A 52 -4.14 -1.68 -16.47
N VAL A 53 -4.47 -0.62 -15.72
CA VAL A 53 -3.73 -0.22 -14.52
C VAL A 53 -3.72 -1.34 -13.47
N LEU A 54 -4.85 -2.02 -13.24
CA LEU A 54 -4.91 -3.15 -12.31
C LEU A 54 -3.98 -4.30 -12.73
N PHE A 55 -3.93 -4.61 -14.02
CA PHE A 55 -3.06 -5.67 -14.56
C PHE A 55 -1.58 -5.26 -14.46
N MET A 56 -1.23 -4.02 -14.82
CA MET A 56 0.12 -3.49 -14.66
C MET A 56 0.58 -3.54 -13.20
N PHE A 57 -0.30 -3.16 -12.27
CA PHE A 57 -0.04 -3.25 -10.84
C PHE A 57 0.12 -4.69 -10.36
N GLY A 58 -0.70 -5.63 -10.87
CA GLY A 58 -0.59 -7.06 -10.58
C GLY A 58 0.73 -7.66 -11.02
N VAL A 59 1.20 -7.33 -12.23
CA VAL A 59 2.53 -7.72 -12.74
C VAL A 59 3.63 -7.16 -11.83
N PHE A 60 3.55 -5.86 -11.52
CA PHE A 60 4.52 -5.22 -10.64
C PHE A 60 4.58 -5.88 -9.26
N CYS A 61 3.45 -6.03 -8.58
CA CYS A 61 3.39 -6.66 -7.26
C CYS A 61 3.92 -8.09 -7.29
N ALA A 62 3.51 -8.91 -8.26
CA ALA A 62 3.97 -10.29 -8.39
C ALA A 62 5.49 -10.40 -8.51
N GLY A 63 6.10 -9.61 -9.39
CA GLY A 63 7.55 -9.60 -9.57
C GLY A 63 8.27 -9.00 -8.37
N TRP A 64 7.84 -7.82 -7.90
CA TRP A 64 8.51 -7.05 -6.86
C TRP A 64 8.47 -7.74 -5.50
N PHE A 65 7.32 -8.25 -5.05
CA PHE A 65 7.25 -8.96 -3.77
C PHE A 65 8.04 -10.28 -3.79
N TYR A 66 8.14 -10.94 -4.94
CA TYR A 66 9.00 -12.11 -5.07
C TYR A 66 10.50 -11.76 -5.01
N MET A 67 10.91 -10.61 -5.56
CA MET A 67 12.25 -10.07 -5.34
C MET A 67 12.52 -9.78 -3.86
N VAL A 68 11.55 -9.20 -3.13
CA VAL A 68 11.66 -8.93 -1.69
C VAL A 68 11.86 -10.24 -0.91
N LYS A 69 11.05 -11.28 -1.16
CA LYS A 69 11.29 -12.62 -0.58
C LYS A 69 12.71 -13.10 -0.89
N GLY A 70 13.17 -12.86 -2.11
CA GLY A 70 14.54 -13.16 -2.53
C GLY A 70 15.61 -12.42 -1.71
N ALA A 71 15.40 -11.14 -1.40
CA ALA A 71 16.30 -10.32 -0.60
C ALA A 71 16.35 -10.77 0.87
N VAL A 72 15.21 -11.13 1.46
CA VAL A 72 15.14 -11.69 2.83
C VAL A 72 15.84 -13.05 2.91
N LYS A 73 15.74 -13.89 1.88
CA LYS A 73 16.54 -15.13 1.81
C LYS A 73 18.03 -14.84 1.64
N LEU A 74 18.38 -13.81 0.87
CA LEU A 74 19.77 -13.43 0.63
C LEU A 74 20.45 -12.92 1.90
N SER A 75 19.73 -12.22 2.77
CA SER A 75 20.29 -11.68 4.02
C SER A 75 20.71 -12.75 5.03
N LYS A 76 20.25 -14.00 4.87
CA LYS A 76 20.70 -15.14 5.67
C LYS A 76 22.01 -15.74 5.18
N LYS A 77 22.45 -15.40 3.96
CA LYS A 77 23.71 -15.92 3.39
C LYS A 77 24.90 -15.10 3.88
N ILE A 78 25.97 -15.81 4.24
CA ILE A 78 27.25 -15.19 4.60
C ILE A 78 28.04 -14.97 3.31
N PHE A 79 28.36 -13.71 3.03
CA PHE A 79 29.24 -13.32 1.92
C PHE A 79 30.59 -12.94 2.47
N ILE A 80 31.65 -13.63 2.03
CA ILE A 80 33.03 -13.33 2.39
C ILE A 80 33.51 -12.08 1.63
N LEU A 81 33.07 -11.92 0.38
CA LEU A 81 33.42 -10.78 -0.48
C LEU A 81 32.19 -9.91 -0.78
N ASP A 82 32.35 -8.58 -0.73
CA ASP A 82 31.27 -7.65 -1.06
C ASP A 82 30.90 -7.68 -2.56
N THR A 83 31.85 -8.06 -3.43
CA THR A 83 31.60 -8.24 -4.88
C THR A 83 30.60 -9.36 -5.16
N ASP A 84 30.70 -10.47 -4.43
CA ASP A 84 29.79 -11.60 -4.57
C ASP A 84 28.40 -11.26 -4.04
N ARG A 85 28.35 -10.47 -2.96
CA ARG A 85 27.08 -9.92 -2.44
C ARG A 85 26.43 -9.02 -3.48
N ALA A 86 27.17 -8.07 -4.05
CA ALA A 86 26.65 -7.15 -5.06
C ALA A 86 26.11 -7.89 -6.29
N LYS A 87 26.84 -8.91 -6.78
CA LYS A 87 26.36 -9.79 -7.87
C LYS A 87 25.07 -10.51 -7.49
N ALA A 88 24.98 -11.05 -6.28
CA ALA A 88 23.79 -11.76 -5.83
C ALA A 88 22.58 -10.84 -5.65
N THR A 89 22.79 -9.60 -5.19
CA THR A 89 21.78 -8.55 -5.11
C THR A 89 21.29 -8.14 -6.50
N LEU A 90 22.20 -7.94 -7.47
CA LEU A 90 21.83 -7.66 -8.87
C LEU A 90 21.03 -8.80 -9.49
N HIS A 91 21.35 -10.05 -9.13
CA HIS A 91 20.63 -11.22 -9.58
C HIS A 91 19.17 -11.27 -9.10
N LEU A 92 18.78 -10.46 -8.11
CA LEU A 92 17.37 -10.32 -7.71
C LEU A 92 16.50 -9.85 -8.88
N PHE A 93 17.00 -9.03 -9.82
CA PHE A 93 16.21 -8.61 -10.97
C PHE A 93 15.73 -9.78 -11.82
N LYS A 94 16.53 -10.85 -11.92
CA LYS A 94 16.12 -12.06 -12.65
C LYS A 94 14.97 -12.80 -11.96
N LYS A 95 14.72 -12.53 -10.67
CA LYS A 95 13.56 -13.07 -9.95
C LYS A 95 12.26 -12.35 -10.33
N PHE A 96 12.31 -11.12 -10.83
CA PHE A 96 11.11 -10.39 -11.20
C PHE A 96 10.22 -11.16 -12.21
N PRO A 97 10.71 -11.57 -13.40
CA PRO A 97 9.87 -12.31 -14.35
C PRO A 97 9.39 -13.66 -13.81
N VAL A 98 10.19 -14.33 -12.97
CA VAL A 98 9.79 -15.57 -12.29
C VAL A 98 8.63 -15.32 -11.32
N GLY A 99 8.68 -14.21 -10.57
CA GLY A 99 7.60 -13.79 -9.68
C GLY A 99 6.31 -13.49 -10.45
N VAL A 100 6.42 -12.78 -11.58
CA VAL A 100 5.29 -12.52 -12.48
C VAL A 100 4.65 -13.84 -12.95
N GLY A 101 5.44 -14.73 -13.56
CA GLY A 101 4.92 -16.00 -14.08
C GLY A 101 4.25 -16.88 -13.02
N LYS A 102 4.71 -16.79 -11.76
CA LYS A 102 4.17 -17.60 -10.67
C LYS A 102 2.96 -17.00 -9.96
N PHE A 103 2.93 -15.67 -9.77
CA PHE A 103 1.98 -15.03 -8.86
C PHE A 103 1.06 -14.02 -9.52
N PHE A 104 1.22 -13.71 -10.82
CA PHE A 104 0.37 -12.73 -11.49
C PHE A 104 -1.13 -12.98 -11.28
N LEU A 105 -1.59 -14.22 -11.51
CA LEU A 105 -3.00 -14.59 -11.26
C LEU A 105 -3.39 -14.51 -9.79
N SER A 106 -2.47 -14.77 -8.85
CA SER A 106 -2.70 -14.57 -7.43
C SER A 106 -3.05 -13.11 -7.13
N PHE A 107 -2.32 -12.16 -7.71
CA PHE A 107 -2.58 -10.73 -7.52
C PHE A 107 -3.87 -10.26 -8.21
N VAL A 108 -4.21 -10.81 -9.38
CA VAL A 108 -5.53 -10.59 -9.98
C VAL A 108 -6.63 -11.03 -9.01
N GLY A 109 -6.49 -12.21 -8.40
CA GLY A 109 -7.43 -12.69 -7.38
C GLY A 109 -7.45 -11.83 -6.11
N VAL A 110 -6.30 -11.29 -5.68
CA VAL A 110 -6.24 -10.31 -4.56
C VAL A 110 -7.11 -9.10 -4.86
N TYR A 111 -7.04 -8.52 -6.07
CA TYR A 111 -7.86 -7.36 -6.41
C TYR A 111 -9.35 -7.69 -6.42
N VAL A 112 -9.74 -8.84 -6.98
CA VAL A 112 -11.14 -9.28 -6.98
C VAL A 112 -11.66 -9.43 -5.55
N ILE A 113 -10.91 -10.14 -4.69
CA ILE A 113 -11.28 -10.30 -3.28
C ILE A 113 -11.33 -8.95 -2.56
N PHE A 114 -10.36 -8.07 -2.81
CA PHE A 114 -10.33 -6.75 -2.22
C PHE A 114 -11.54 -5.90 -2.62
N LEU A 115 -11.98 -5.97 -3.88
CA LEU A 115 -13.23 -5.32 -4.33
C LEU A 115 -14.45 -5.84 -3.56
N PHE A 116 -14.56 -7.15 -3.32
CA PHE A 116 -15.63 -7.69 -2.48
C PHE A 116 -15.54 -7.21 -1.02
N ILE A 117 -14.33 -7.17 -0.45
CA ILE A 117 -14.12 -6.62 0.90
C ILE A 117 -14.58 -5.17 0.94
N GLN A 118 -14.24 -4.35 -0.05
CA GLN A 118 -14.64 -2.93 -0.12
C GLN A 118 -16.15 -2.76 -0.33
N ALA A 119 -16.76 -3.59 -1.18
CA ALA A 119 -18.21 -3.58 -1.42
C ALA A 119 -19.02 -3.91 -0.16
N ILE A 120 -18.46 -4.70 0.77
CA ILE A 120 -19.09 -5.03 2.06
C ILE A 120 -18.72 -3.99 3.13
N ALA A 121 -17.45 -3.59 3.22
CA ALA A 121 -16.97 -2.66 4.23
C ALA A 121 -17.59 -1.27 4.08
N THR A 122 -17.76 -0.77 2.86
CA THR A 122 -18.27 0.58 2.61
C THR A 122 -19.69 0.79 3.15
N PRO A 123 -20.69 -0.07 2.85
CA PRO A 123 -22.01 0.01 3.46
C PRO A 123 -21.98 -0.11 4.99
N ILE A 124 -21.15 -1.00 5.54
CA ILE A 124 -21.03 -1.16 6.99
C ILE A 124 -20.52 0.13 7.65
N VAL A 125 -19.47 0.73 7.10
CA VAL A 125 -18.93 2.01 7.59
C VAL A 125 -19.99 3.10 7.50
N TYR A 126 -20.71 3.18 6.39
CA TYR A 126 -21.78 4.16 6.21
C TYR A 126 -22.88 3.99 7.26
N LEU A 127 -23.38 2.77 7.47
CA LEU A 127 -24.41 2.47 8.48
C LEU A 127 -23.92 2.80 9.90
N LEU A 128 -22.68 2.45 10.24
CA LEU A 128 -22.08 2.82 11.51
C LEU A 128 -21.97 4.34 11.66
N GLY A 129 -21.55 5.05 10.61
CA GLY A 129 -21.39 6.49 10.62
C GLY A 129 -22.72 7.23 10.81
N VAL A 130 -23.76 6.85 10.07
CA VAL A 130 -25.10 7.44 10.23
C VAL A 130 -25.63 7.20 11.64
N ASN A 131 -25.44 6.00 12.20
CA ASN A 131 -25.96 5.65 13.53
C ASN A 131 -25.19 6.29 14.69
N ILE A 132 -23.87 6.48 14.57
CA ILE A 132 -23.01 6.97 15.66
C ILE A 132 -22.81 8.50 15.57
N ILE A 133 -22.64 9.03 14.36
CA ILE A 133 -22.30 10.44 14.12
C ILE A 133 -23.54 11.23 13.70
N GLY A 134 -24.44 10.61 12.94
CA GLY A 134 -25.58 11.26 12.30
C GLY A 134 -25.41 11.36 10.79
N GLY A 135 -26.52 11.45 10.08
CA GLY A 135 -26.54 11.76 8.65
C GLY A 135 -26.32 13.24 8.39
N LEU A 136 -25.81 13.56 7.20
CA LEU A 136 -25.93 14.91 6.66
C LEU A 136 -27.40 15.18 6.35
N ASP A 137 -27.84 16.41 6.62
CA ASP A 137 -29.13 16.87 6.11
C ASP A 137 -29.14 16.85 4.58
N THR A 138 -30.33 16.79 4.00
CA THR A 138 -30.52 16.59 2.55
C THR A 138 -29.87 17.70 1.71
N GLU A 139 -29.81 18.92 2.25
CA GLU A 139 -29.24 20.09 1.60
C GLU A 139 -27.69 20.01 1.58
N SER A 140 -27.08 19.66 2.70
CA SER A 140 -25.63 19.40 2.77
C SER A 140 -25.19 18.22 1.89
N MET A 141 -26.01 17.17 1.77
CA MET A 141 -25.75 16.06 0.85
C MET A 141 -25.77 16.50 -0.62
N GLN A 142 -26.77 17.31 -1.01
CA GLN A 142 -26.85 17.86 -2.37
C GLN A 142 -25.67 18.78 -2.68
N HIS A 143 -25.26 19.61 -1.72
CA HIS A 143 -24.12 20.51 -1.90
C HIS A 143 -22.78 19.75 -2.07
N LEU A 144 -22.54 18.72 -1.25
CA LEU A 144 -21.37 17.85 -1.41
C LEU A 144 -21.39 17.06 -2.72
N GLN A 145 -22.58 16.62 -3.15
CA GLN A 145 -22.76 15.91 -4.40
C GLN A 145 -22.49 16.84 -5.60
N GLU A 146 -22.95 18.08 -5.55
CA GLU A 146 -22.61 19.11 -6.55
C GLU A 146 -21.10 19.39 -6.58
N LEU A 147 -20.45 19.54 -5.42
CA LEU A 147 -18.99 19.70 -5.32
C LEU A 147 -18.20 18.50 -5.88
N ALA A 148 -18.71 17.28 -5.70
CA ALA A 148 -18.08 16.07 -6.21
C ALA A 148 -18.26 15.88 -7.73
N ILE A 149 -19.33 16.46 -8.30
CA ILE A 149 -19.68 16.31 -9.73
C ILE A 149 -19.16 17.48 -10.57
N ASN A 150 -19.11 18.71 -10.03
CA ASN A 150 -18.65 19.89 -10.75
C ASN A 150 -17.13 20.08 -10.61
N SER A 151 -16.39 19.54 -11.59
CA SER A 151 -14.93 19.66 -11.69
C SER A 151 -14.43 21.11 -11.77
N GLU A 152 -15.21 22.04 -12.33
CA GLU A 152 -14.90 23.48 -12.34
C GLU A 152 -15.00 24.14 -10.96
N LEU A 153 -15.96 23.70 -10.13
CA LEU A 153 -16.13 24.24 -8.77
C LEU A 153 -15.01 23.74 -7.84
N ALA A 154 -14.64 22.46 -7.98
CA ALA A 154 -13.50 21.85 -7.28
C ALA A 154 -12.14 22.47 -7.69
N ALA A 155 -12.00 22.86 -8.97
CA ALA A 155 -10.78 23.49 -9.50
C ALA A 155 -10.66 24.99 -9.16
N ASN A 156 -11.77 25.73 -9.15
CA ASN A 156 -11.76 27.21 -9.03
C ASN A 156 -11.92 27.74 -7.59
N GLN A 157 -12.48 26.97 -6.65
CA GLN A 157 -12.57 27.40 -5.23
C GLN A 157 -11.58 26.67 -4.31
N GLY A 158 -11.05 25.52 -4.72
CA GLY A 158 -10.10 24.75 -3.93
C GLY A 158 -10.67 24.22 -2.61
N MET A 159 -10.13 23.09 -2.15
CA MET A 159 -10.37 22.56 -0.80
C MET A 159 -10.24 23.62 0.32
N PRO A 160 -9.33 24.62 0.25
CA PRO A 160 -9.19 25.65 1.28
C PRO A 160 -10.39 26.60 1.39
N ALA A 161 -10.94 27.13 0.28
CA ALA A 161 -12.07 28.05 0.36
C ALA A 161 -13.39 27.34 0.72
N PHE A 162 -13.45 26.02 0.51
CA PHE A 162 -14.51 25.17 1.05
C PHE A 162 -14.38 25.03 2.57
N ILE A 163 -13.17 24.70 3.08
CA ILE A 163 -12.92 24.58 4.52
C ILE A 163 -13.18 25.89 5.26
N ASP A 164 -12.79 27.04 4.69
CA ASP A 164 -13.01 28.36 5.30
C ASP A 164 -14.50 28.77 5.35
N LYS A 165 -15.35 28.15 4.52
CA LYS A 165 -16.81 28.35 4.53
C LYS A 165 -17.54 27.41 5.50
N LEU A 166 -16.88 26.38 6.03
CA LEU A 166 -17.50 25.44 6.95
C LEU A 166 -17.62 26.06 8.33
N SER A 167 -18.79 25.93 8.93
CA SER A 167 -18.96 26.20 10.36
C SER A 167 -18.10 25.23 11.19
N VAL A 168 -17.76 25.64 12.42
CA VAL A 168 -17.02 24.79 13.37
C VAL A 168 -17.74 23.44 13.59
N GLU A 169 -19.07 23.46 13.58
CA GLU A 169 -19.91 22.27 13.73
C GLU A 169 -19.75 21.31 12.54
N GLN A 170 -19.75 21.83 11.31
CA GLN A 170 -19.50 21.03 10.11
C GLN A 170 -18.07 20.47 10.07
N ILE A 171 -17.07 21.26 10.50
CA ILE A 171 -15.68 20.78 10.62
C ILE A 171 -15.60 19.60 11.59
N ILE A 172 -16.22 19.72 12.76
CA ILE A 172 -16.27 18.62 13.74
C ILE A 172 -17.00 17.40 13.17
N PHE A 173 -18.11 17.62 12.46
CA PHE A 173 -18.88 16.55 11.82
C PHE A 173 -18.03 15.77 10.79
N PHE A 174 -17.40 16.46 9.84
CA PHE A 174 -16.51 15.83 8.85
C PHE A 174 -15.28 15.18 9.52
N GLY A 175 -14.75 15.79 10.58
CA GLY A 175 -13.66 15.22 11.37
C GLY A 175 -14.03 13.87 11.98
N LYS A 176 -15.23 13.74 12.57
CA LYS A 176 -15.73 12.45 13.10
C LYS A 176 -15.87 11.40 12.01
N TRP A 177 -16.40 11.76 10.84
CA TRP A 177 -16.51 10.84 9.71
C TRP A 177 -15.13 10.39 9.21
N SER A 178 -14.19 11.32 9.06
CA SER A 178 -12.81 11.03 8.67
C SER A 178 -12.13 10.07 9.65
N LEU A 179 -12.31 10.29 10.97
CA LEU A 179 -11.78 9.39 12.01
C LEU A 179 -12.40 7.99 11.95
N LEU A 180 -13.71 7.89 11.69
CA LEU A 180 -14.39 6.60 11.51
C LEU A 180 -13.81 5.83 10.31
N PHE A 181 -13.73 6.49 9.15
CA PHE A 181 -13.13 5.91 7.95
C PHE A 181 -11.69 5.47 8.22
N MET A 182 -10.87 6.34 8.80
CA MET A 182 -9.47 6.03 9.14
C MET A 182 -9.37 4.81 10.07
N SER A 183 -10.23 4.72 11.07
CA SER A 183 -10.25 3.61 12.03
C SER A 183 -10.61 2.28 11.36
N VAL A 184 -11.69 2.27 10.57
CA VAL A 184 -12.11 1.04 9.88
C VAL A 184 -11.09 0.63 8.81
N THR A 185 -10.57 1.58 8.03
CA THR A 185 -9.49 1.30 7.08
C THR A 185 -8.27 0.72 7.79
N SER A 186 -7.89 1.24 8.97
CA SER A 186 -6.77 0.70 9.75
C SER A 186 -7.02 -0.74 10.20
N ILE A 187 -8.25 -1.07 10.63
CA ILE A 187 -8.62 -2.45 10.98
C ILE A 187 -8.52 -3.38 9.76
N VAL A 188 -9.03 -2.94 8.60
CA VAL A 188 -8.90 -3.72 7.35
C VAL A 188 -7.43 -3.92 7.01
N MET A 189 -6.61 -2.86 7.04
CA MET A 189 -5.17 -2.95 6.75
C MET A 189 -4.43 -3.89 7.70
N TYR A 190 -4.83 -3.94 8.98
CA TYR A 190 -4.29 -4.92 9.92
C TYR A 190 -4.56 -6.35 9.45
N PHE A 191 -5.80 -6.67 9.06
CA PHE A 191 -6.16 -8.01 8.56
C PHE A 191 -5.43 -8.39 7.26
N LEU A 192 -5.09 -7.40 6.43
CA LEU A 192 -4.39 -7.63 5.17
C LEU A 192 -2.86 -7.64 5.30
N MET A 193 -2.30 -7.22 6.45
CA MET A 193 -0.86 -6.98 6.64
C MET A 193 0.02 -8.19 6.25
N LEU A 194 -0.41 -9.42 6.59
CA LEU A 194 0.35 -10.64 6.31
C LEU A 194 -0.10 -11.38 5.05
N TRP A 195 -1.08 -10.85 4.32
CA TRP A 195 -1.69 -11.54 3.20
C TRP A 195 -0.71 -11.74 2.04
N ILE A 196 -0.02 -10.68 1.63
CA ILE A 196 0.95 -10.74 0.54
C ILE A 196 2.15 -11.66 0.87
N PRO A 197 2.79 -11.57 2.05
CA PRO A 197 3.78 -12.56 2.46
C PRO A 197 3.26 -14.00 2.42
N GLU A 198 2.03 -14.27 2.86
CA GLU A 198 1.42 -15.60 2.80
C GLU A 198 1.33 -16.12 1.37
N ILE A 199 0.89 -15.26 0.44
CA ILE A 199 0.78 -15.60 -0.99
C ILE A 199 2.15 -16.02 -1.55
N ILE A 200 3.15 -15.18 -1.30
CA ILE A 200 4.49 -15.31 -1.90
C ILE A 200 5.30 -16.43 -1.23
N CYS A 201 5.08 -16.69 0.06
CA CYS A 201 5.84 -17.67 0.82
C CYS A 201 5.24 -19.07 0.81
N PHE A 202 3.92 -19.22 0.96
CA PHE A 202 3.29 -20.52 1.22
C PHE A 202 2.30 -20.97 0.14
N THR A 203 1.36 -20.12 -0.28
CA THR A 203 0.30 -20.57 -1.22
C THR A 203 -0.08 -19.49 -2.22
N PRO A 204 -0.01 -19.77 -3.54
CA PRO A 204 -0.43 -18.80 -4.55
C PRO A 204 -1.95 -18.57 -4.57
N ASN A 205 -2.75 -19.37 -3.86
CA ASN A 205 -4.20 -19.15 -3.80
C ASN A 205 -4.50 -17.98 -2.85
N PRO A 206 -5.06 -16.86 -3.36
CA PRO A 206 -5.24 -15.65 -2.56
C PRO A 206 -6.33 -15.80 -1.48
N PHE A 207 -7.36 -16.62 -1.69
CA PHE A 207 -8.38 -16.89 -0.66
C PHE A 207 -7.80 -17.69 0.51
N LEU A 208 -7.09 -18.78 0.19
CA LEU A 208 -6.46 -19.62 1.20
C LEU A 208 -5.37 -18.83 1.95
N ALA A 209 -4.63 -17.98 1.23
CA ALA A 209 -3.65 -17.09 1.84
C ALA A 209 -4.30 -16.08 2.80
N LEU A 210 -5.43 -15.48 2.42
CA LEU A 210 -6.13 -14.52 3.28
C LEU A 210 -6.54 -15.19 4.60
N TRP A 211 -7.20 -16.34 4.51
CA TRP A 211 -7.61 -17.10 5.69
C TRP A 211 -6.44 -17.45 6.60
N LYS A 212 -5.37 -18.05 6.04
CA LYS A 212 -4.17 -18.41 6.81
C LYS A 212 -3.49 -17.20 7.44
N SER A 213 -3.44 -16.07 6.73
CA SER A 213 -2.86 -14.83 7.24
C SER A 213 -3.63 -14.28 8.43
N ILE A 214 -4.97 -14.29 8.38
CA ILE A 214 -5.84 -13.88 9.49
C ILE A 214 -5.63 -14.80 10.70
N VAL A 215 -5.60 -16.12 10.48
CA VAL A 215 -5.33 -17.08 11.57
C VAL A 215 -3.97 -16.80 12.23
N LYS A 216 -2.92 -16.49 11.46
CA LYS A 216 -1.61 -16.12 12.00
C LYS A 216 -1.64 -14.82 12.80
N LEU A 217 -2.42 -13.82 12.35
CA LEU A 217 -2.59 -12.56 13.09
C LEU A 217 -3.18 -12.79 14.48
N PHE A 218 -4.17 -13.67 14.63
CA PHE A 218 -4.76 -13.96 15.93
C PHE A 218 -3.92 -14.89 16.81
N LYS A 219 -3.16 -15.82 16.23
CA LYS A 219 -2.24 -16.69 16.99
C LYS A 219 -1.13 -15.90 17.70
N ASP A 220 -0.63 -14.84 17.07
CA ASP A 220 0.43 -13.98 17.62
C ASP A 220 -0.04 -12.53 17.88
N PHE A 221 -1.32 -12.37 18.27
CA PHE A 221 -2.05 -11.11 18.33
C PHE A 221 -1.29 -9.91 18.89
N PHE A 222 -0.72 -10.02 20.09
CA PHE A 222 -0.01 -8.88 20.70
C PHE A 222 1.24 -8.47 19.92
N THR A 223 1.92 -9.42 19.27
CA THR A 223 3.13 -9.13 18.49
C THR A 223 2.77 -8.51 17.15
N THR A 224 1.75 -9.04 16.48
CA THR A 224 1.27 -8.53 15.19
C THR A 224 0.62 -7.15 15.33
N ILE A 225 -0.15 -6.89 16.39
CA ILE A 225 -0.66 -5.54 16.69
C ILE A 225 0.47 -4.56 16.92
N ARG A 226 1.47 -4.90 17.74
CA ARG A 226 2.60 -4.01 18.01
C ARG A 226 3.38 -3.70 16.72
N LEU A 227 3.57 -4.70 15.85
CA LEU A 227 4.16 -4.50 14.53
C LEU A 227 3.29 -3.53 13.70
N PHE A 228 1.98 -3.77 13.63
CA PHE A 228 1.05 -2.95 12.88
C PHE A 228 1.02 -1.49 13.35
N ILE A 229 0.90 -1.25 14.66
CA ILE A 229 0.92 0.11 15.23
C ILE A 229 2.24 0.82 14.87
N THR A 230 3.36 0.10 14.91
CA THR A 230 4.65 0.69 14.53
C THR A 230 4.71 1.03 13.04
N LEU A 231 4.23 0.14 12.16
CA LEU A 231 4.14 0.38 10.71
C LEU A 231 3.20 1.56 10.40
N TRP A 232 2.05 1.62 11.08
CA TRP A 232 1.07 2.69 10.94
C TRP A 232 1.67 4.04 11.33
N PHE A 233 2.38 4.10 12.47
CA PHE A 233 3.06 5.32 12.91
C PHE A 233 4.18 5.74 11.94
N MET A 234 4.97 4.79 11.43
CA MET A 234 5.97 5.08 10.40
C MET A 234 5.32 5.62 9.11
N GLY A 235 4.20 5.03 8.67
CA GLY A 235 3.43 5.52 7.54
C GLY A 235 2.89 6.93 7.75
N PHE A 236 2.40 7.23 8.95
CA PHE A 236 1.95 8.57 9.34
C PHE A 236 3.09 9.61 9.28
N VAL A 237 4.27 9.27 9.80
CA VAL A 237 5.46 10.13 9.72
C VAL A 237 5.86 10.39 8.26
N LEU A 238 5.80 9.37 7.40
CA LEU A 238 6.12 9.52 5.97
C LEU A 238 5.13 10.44 5.25
N LEU A 239 3.84 10.34 5.57
CA LEU A 239 2.82 11.25 5.03
C LEU A 239 3.13 12.70 5.43
N PHE A 240 3.46 12.94 6.70
CA PHE A 240 3.83 14.27 7.20
C PHE A 240 5.07 14.82 6.50
N ILE A 241 6.12 14.00 6.33
CA ILE A 241 7.34 14.39 5.59
C ILE A 241 7.02 14.74 4.14
N ASN A 242 6.14 13.95 3.49
CA ASN A 242 5.75 14.18 2.10
C ASN A 242 4.97 15.49 1.90
N THR A 243 4.28 16.02 2.93
CA THR A 243 3.65 17.35 2.85
C THR A 243 4.67 18.46 2.56
N PHE A 244 5.89 18.35 3.09
CA PHE A 244 6.96 19.32 2.83
C PHE A 244 7.58 19.20 1.43
N ALA A 245 7.30 18.09 0.71
CA ALA A 245 7.76 17.90 -0.67
C ALA A 245 7.19 18.95 -1.64
N VAL A 246 6.05 19.55 -1.31
CA VAL A 246 5.33 20.52 -2.17
C VAL A 246 5.96 21.92 -2.12
N ILE A 247 6.85 22.20 -1.15
CA ILE A 247 7.39 23.55 -0.90
C ILE A 247 8.33 24.00 -2.03
N ASN A 248 9.19 23.11 -2.55
CA ASN A 248 10.07 23.42 -3.67
C ASN A 248 10.55 22.15 -4.41
N PRO A 249 11.04 22.28 -5.66
CA PRO A 249 11.47 21.13 -6.47
C PRO A 249 12.62 20.29 -5.88
N PHE A 250 13.54 20.89 -5.13
CA PHE A 250 14.65 20.15 -4.51
C PHE A 250 14.16 19.32 -3.32
N ALA A 251 13.30 19.90 -2.48
CA ALA A 251 12.62 19.20 -1.39
C ALA A 251 11.81 18.03 -1.93
N TYR A 252 11.12 18.20 -3.06
CA TYR A 252 10.38 17.12 -3.72
C TYR A 252 11.27 15.91 -4.05
N ILE A 253 12.45 16.15 -4.64
CA ILE A 253 13.40 15.08 -5.00
C ILE A 253 13.87 14.33 -3.75
N VAL A 254 14.31 15.08 -2.72
CA VAL A 254 14.81 14.49 -1.47
C VAL A 254 13.72 13.68 -0.78
N MET A 255 12.51 14.24 -0.64
CA MET A 255 11.40 13.54 0.00
C MET A 255 10.94 12.31 -0.79
N SER A 256 11.00 12.36 -2.13
CA SER A 256 10.71 11.20 -2.97
C SER A 256 11.70 10.06 -2.73
N ILE A 257 13.01 10.36 -2.63
CA ILE A 257 14.03 9.35 -2.32
C ILE A 257 13.77 8.71 -0.95
N ILE A 258 13.47 9.53 0.06
CA ILE A 258 13.12 9.07 1.41
C ILE A 258 11.89 8.16 1.33
N LEU A 259 10.84 8.57 0.63
CA LEU A 259 9.61 7.79 0.46
C LEU A 259 9.90 6.41 -0.15
N PHE A 260 10.64 6.35 -1.26
CA PHE A 260 10.99 5.09 -1.91
C PHE A 260 11.80 4.16 -1.00
N TYR A 261 12.80 4.70 -0.31
CA TYR A 261 13.60 3.96 0.65
C TYR A 261 12.71 3.34 1.73
N PHE A 262 11.84 4.15 2.34
CA PHE A 262 10.99 3.68 3.42
C PHE A 262 9.87 2.74 2.93
N SER A 263 9.36 2.89 1.72
CA SER A 263 8.43 1.92 1.12
C SER A 263 9.07 0.53 1.01
N VAL A 264 10.32 0.45 0.50
CA VAL A 264 11.07 -0.81 0.46
C VAL A 264 11.29 -1.34 1.87
N TYR A 265 11.69 -0.46 2.80
CA TYR A 265 11.93 -0.82 4.20
C TYR A 265 10.71 -1.46 4.88
N LEU A 266 9.54 -0.84 4.79
CA LEU A 266 8.32 -1.35 5.43
C LEU A 266 7.93 -2.72 4.87
N VAL A 267 8.05 -2.90 3.56
CA VAL A 267 7.77 -4.19 2.91
C VAL A 267 8.79 -5.26 3.30
N VAL A 268 10.08 -4.93 3.30
CA VAL A 268 11.14 -5.85 3.78
C VAL A 268 10.92 -6.21 5.25
N LEU A 269 10.52 -5.27 6.09
CA LEU A 269 10.24 -5.50 7.51
C LEU A 269 9.09 -6.51 7.70
N ILE A 270 7.98 -6.36 6.97
CA ILE A 270 6.86 -7.30 7.01
C ILE A 270 7.30 -8.69 6.55
N PHE A 271 8.02 -8.78 5.42
CA PHE A 271 8.51 -10.06 4.90
C PHE A 271 9.53 -10.72 5.83
N LEU A 272 10.42 -9.95 6.45
CA LEU A 272 11.41 -10.45 7.41
C LEU A 272 10.74 -10.94 8.69
N TYR A 273 9.74 -10.21 9.21
CA TYR A 273 8.92 -10.65 10.34
C TYR A 273 8.26 -11.99 10.03
N PHE A 274 7.58 -12.05 8.89
CA PHE A 274 6.81 -13.20 8.46
C PHE A 274 7.71 -14.43 8.24
N ASP A 275 8.86 -14.22 7.58
CA ASP A 275 9.84 -15.27 7.34
C ASP A 275 10.40 -15.82 8.66
N LYS A 276 10.86 -14.96 9.58
CA LYS A 276 11.40 -15.41 10.87
C LYS A 276 10.39 -16.18 11.72
N LYS A 277 9.13 -15.78 11.70
CA LYS A 277 8.11 -16.32 12.59
C LYS A 277 7.42 -17.55 12.03
N TYR A 278 7.27 -17.63 10.71
CA TYR A 278 6.44 -18.67 10.08
C TYR A 278 7.18 -19.51 9.04
N ALA A 279 8.10 -18.94 8.25
CA ALA A 279 8.76 -19.67 7.15
C ALA A 279 10.14 -20.23 7.51
N GLY A 280 10.80 -19.66 8.52
CA GLY A 280 12.13 -20.05 8.99
C GLY A 280 12.14 -21.19 10.01
N GLY A 281 10.98 -21.79 10.31
CA GLY A 281 10.87 -22.97 11.17
C GLY A 281 10.86 -24.30 10.40
N ASP A 282 10.71 -24.27 9.07
CA ASP A 282 10.61 -25.46 8.21
C ASP A 282 11.96 -25.88 7.57
N GLU A 283 13.08 -25.36 8.10
CA GLU A 283 14.45 -25.82 7.78
C GLU A 283 15.17 -26.26 9.07
N GLN A 284 14.54 -27.16 9.85
CA GLN A 284 15.21 -28.05 10.79
C GLN A 284 14.89 -29.50 10.45
#